data_AF-A0A9J6G4B9-F1
#
_entry.id   AF-A0A9J6G4B9-F1
#
_cell.length_a   1.000
_cell.length_b   1.000
_cell.length_c   1.000
_cell.angle_alpha   90.00
_cell.angle_beta   90.00
_cell.angle_gamma   90.00
#
_symmetry.space_group_name_H-M   'P 1'
#
loop_
_entity.id
_entity.type
_entity.pdbx_description
1 polymer ?
#
loop_
_entity_poly.entity_id
_entity_poly.type
_entity_poly.pdbx_seq_one_letter_code
_entity_poly.pdbx_strand_id
1 'polypeptide(L)'
;MCFAEKLKKSAPSRIINVSSDSHTIGSVSGFEARARGRNLRIRTPMAIYASTKLAMCLFTIGLAERLKGTGVTVNSLHPGLVRTPIASHGSLAPKVVFYTAAYLKGKSSFEGAQTTIRLAVDPSLEETTGEYFDECAPAAERYRNPQLKDRALVEEVFRVSLKLVNFDEKQLNSIVCAQ
;
A
#
# COMPACT_ATOMS: atom_id res chain seq x y z
N MET A 1 -12.95 -0.61 -17.40
CA MET A 1 -13.31 -1.89 -16.76
C MET A 1 -12.69 -1.91 -15.38
N CYS A 2 -13.50 -1.99 -14.31
CA CYS A 2 -13.00 -2.13 -12.94
C CYS A 2 -12.80 -3.63 -12.63
N PHE A 3 -11.64 -4.03 -12.11
CA PHE A 3 -11.34 -5.44 -11.81
C PHE A 3 -12.18 -6.02 -10.66
N ALA A 4 -12.82 -5.18 -9.84
CA ALA A 4 -13.53 -5.61 -8.64
C ALA A 4 -14.67 -6.61 -8.93
N GLU A 5 -15.44 -6.45 -10.01
CA GLU A 5 -16.44 -7.44 -10.45
C GLU A 5 -15.83 -8.82 -10.73
N LYS A 6 -14.71 -8.83 -11.44
CA LYS A 6 -14.02 -10.07 -11.80
C LYS A 6 -13.44 -10.75 -10.56
N LEU A 7 -12.86 -9.96 -9.64
CA LEU A 7 -12.32 -10.48 -8.38
C LEU A 7 -13.40 -11.12 -7.50
N LYS A 8 -14.59 -10.52 -7.43
CA LYS A 8 -15.74 -11.11 -6.73
C LYS A 8 -16.21 -12.42 -7.36
N LYS A 9 -16.38 -12.46 -8.68
CA LYS A 9 -16.80 -13.67 -9.41
C LYS A 9 -15.76 -14.80 -9.32
N SER A 10 -14.50 -14.45 -9.05
CA SER A 10 -13.40 -15.38 -8.85
C SER A 10 -13.06 -15.59 -7.36
N ALA A 11 -13.95 -15.23 -6.43
CA ALA A 11 -13.72 -15.49 -5.02
C ALA A 11 -13.53 -17.01 -4.75
N PRO A 12 -12.62 -17.40 -3.84
CA PRO A 12 -11.75 -16.53 -3.04
C PRO A 12 -10.66 -15.86 -3.89
N SER A 13 -10.48 -14.54 -3.74
CA SER A 13 -9.45 -13.79 -4.46
C SER A 13 -8.77 -12.75 -3.58
N ARG A 14 -7.56 -12.32 -3.96
CA ARG A 14 -6.67 -11.52 -3.11
C ARG A 14 -6.09 -10.32 -3.87
N ILE A 15 -6.15 -9.15 -3.24
CA ILE A 15 -5.49 -7.92 -3.70
C ILE A 15 -4.29 -7.67 -2.77
N ILE A 16 -3.10 -7.52 -3.36
CA ILE A 16 -1.84 -7.33 -2.62
C ILE A 16 -1.18 -6.04 -3.08
N ASN A 17 -1.13 -5.07 -2.18
CA ASN A 17 -0.52 -3.76 -2.45
C ASN A 17 0.91 -3.70 -1.89
N VAL A 18 1.90 -3.49 -2.76
CA VAL A 18 3.31 -3.41 -2.35
C VAL A 18 3.65 -2.03 -1.80
N SER A 19 3.61 -1.89 -0.49
CA SER A 19 4.01 -0.70 0.26
C SER A 19 5.52 -0.69 0.58
N SER A 20 5.91 -0.03 1.68
CA SER A 20 7.29 0.09 2.14
C SER A 20 7.34 0.46 3.62
N ASP A 21 8.39 0.04 4.32
CA ASP A 21 8.69 0.54 5.68
C ASP A 21 8.74 2.08 5.76
N SER A 22 9.08 2.77 4.66
CA SER A 22 9.03 4.23 4.61
C SER A 22 7.66 4.85 4.92
N HIS A 23 6.57 4.07 4.89
CA HIS A 23 5.26 4.55 5.31
C HIS A 23 5.24 5.00 6.78
N THR A 24 6.11 4.45 7.64
CA THR A 24 6.22 4.77 9.07
C THR A 24 6.56 6.24 9.32
N ILE A 25 7.32 6.86 8.42
CA ILE A 25 7.69 8.28 8.46
C ILE A 25 6.84 9.17 7.53
N GLY A 26 5.83 8.58 6.88
CA GLY A 26 4.93 9.28 5.97
C GLY A 26 3.90 10.17 6.66
N SER A 27 3.31 11.10 5.90
CA SER A 27 2.17 11.91 6.35
C SER A 27 1.19 12.11 5.21
N VAL A 28 -0.10 11.96 5.48
CA VAL A 28 -1.17 12.22 4.51
C VAL A 28 -1.86 13.58 4.71
N SER A 29 -1.34 14.44 5.58
CA SER A 29 -1.85 15.81 5.72
C SER A 29 -1.90 16.54 4.37
N GLY A 30 -3.06 17.07 3.98
CA GLY A 30 -3.24 17.73 2.68
C GLY A 30 -3.11 16.78 1.49
N PHE A 31 -3.53 15.52 1.65
CA PHE A 31 -3.43 14.44 0.65
C PHE A 31 -3.89 14.87 -0.75
N GLU A 32 -5.09 15.47 -0.89
CA GLU A 32 -5.61 15.88 -2.20
C GLU A 32 -4.69 16.89 -2.91
N ALA A 33 -4.16 17.88 -2.17
CA ALA A 33 -3.25 18.85 -2.75
C ALA A 33 -1.97 18.18 -3.24
N ARG A 34 -1.38 17.31 -2.40
CA ARG A 34 -0.14 16.57 -2.72
C ARG A 34 -0.32 15.63 -3.90
N ALA A 35 -1.43 14.89 -3.96
CA ALA A 35 -1.73 13.97 -5.05
C ALA A 35 -1.91 14.68 -6.40
N ARG A 36 -2.34 15.95 -6.39
CA ARG A 36 -2.39 16.82 -7.58
C ARG A 36 -1.06 17.52 -7.91
N GLY A 37 0.03 17.17 -7.24
CA GLY A 37 1.33 17.81 -7.43
C GLY A 37 1.44 19.22 -6.82
N ARG A 38 0.48 19.64 -5.99
CA ARG A 38 0.50 20.94 -5.32
C ARG A 38 1.22 20.84 -3.98
N ASN A 39 1.80 21.96 -3.52
CA ASN A 39 2.50 22.07 -2.23
C ASN A 39 3.70 21.11 -2.06
N LEU A 40 4.37 20.75 -3.16
CA LEU A 40 5.56 19.86 -3.13
C LEU A 40 6.89 20.62 -2.91
N ARG A 41 6.90 21.95 -2.98
CA ARG A 41 8.11 22.79 -3.07
C ARG A 41 9.13 22.63 -1.92
N ILE A 42 8.71 22.10 -0.76
CA ILE A 42 9.55 21.97 0.44
C ILE A 42 9.79 20.49 0.80
N ARG A 43 9.35 19.52 -0.03
CA ARG A 43 9.43 18.09 0.30
C ARG A 43 10.53 17.39 -0.48
N THR A 44 11.32 16.58 0.23
CA THR A 44 12.30 15.70 -0.39
C THR A 44 11.59 14.57 -1.16
N PRO A 45 12.23 13.97 -2.19
CA PRO A 45 11.68 12.81 -2.89
C PRO A 45 11.30 11.67 -1.94
N MET A 46 12.11 11.45 -0.91
CA MET A 46 11.84 10.45 0.13
C MET A 46 10.58 10.79 0.93
N ALA A 47 10.38 12.04 1.33
CA ALA A 47 9.18 12.45 2.07
C ALA A 47 7.90 12.34 1.23
N ILE A 48 8.00 12.54 -0.09
CA ILE A 48 6.89 12.30 -1.03
C ILE A 48 6.60 10.80 -1.10
N TYR A 49 7.62 9.98 -1.37
CA TYR A 49 7.50 8.53 -1.45
C TYR A 49 6.92 7.91 -0.17
N ALA A 50 7.43 8.30 1.01
CA ALA A 50 6.90 7.88 2.30
C ALA A 50 5.40 8.18 2.46
N SER A 51 4.96 9.36 2.01
CA SER A 51 3.55 9.76 2.04
C SER A 51 2.70 8.93 1.08
N THR A 52 3.23 8.62 -0.11
CA THR A 52 2.56 7.72 -1.08
C THR A 52 2.41 6.31 -0.51
N LYS A 53 3.44 5.77 0.15
CA LYS A 53 3.41 4.44 0.75
C LYS A 53 2.47 4.38 1.96
N LEU A 54 2.38 5.46 2.75
CA LEU A 54 1.35 5.60 3.79
C LEU A 54 -0.07 5.65 3.20
N ALA A 55 -0.29 6.46 2.17
CA ALA A 55 -1.60 6.55 1.51
C ALA A 55 -2.05 5.19 0.95
N MET A 56 -1.12 4.39 0.43
CA MET A 56 -1.43 3.05 -0.05
C MET A 56 -1.85 2.09 1.08
N CYS A 57 -1.23 2.16 2.26
CA CYS A 57 -1.67 1.39 3.43
C CYS A 57 -3.07 1.83 3.90
N LEU A 58 -3.33 3.14 3.98
CA LEU A 58 -4.66 3.67 4.33
C LEU A 58 -5.72 3.25 3.32
N PHE A 59 -5.39 3.32 2.02
CA PHE A 59 -6.27 2.87 0.95
C PHE A 59 -6.55 1.36 1.03
N THR A 60 -5.54 0.54 1.33
CA THR A 60 -5.70 -0.90 1.59
C THR A 60 -6.74 -1.16 2.69
N ILE A 61 -6.64 -0.46 3.82
CA ILE A 61 -7.58 -0.61 4.95
C ILE A 61 -9.00 -0.23 4.52
N GLY A 62 -9.17 0.93 3.88
CA GLY A 62 -10.49 1.40 3.44
C GLY A 62 -11.12 0.49 2.38
N LEU A 63 -10.31 -0.10 1.49
CA LEU A 63 -10.78 -1.05 0.49
C LEU A 63 -11.14 -2.41 1.11
N ALA A 64 -10.33 -2.91 2.06
CA ALA A 64 -10.59 -4.16 2.77
C ALA A 64 -11.94 -4.14 3.47
N GLU A 65 -12.31 -3.02 4.08
CA GLU A 65 -13.59 -2.85 4.77
C GLU A 65 -14.78 -2.88 3.83
N ARG A 66 -14.64 -2.19 2.69
CA ARG A 66 -15.69 -2.15 1.67
C ARG A 66 -15.87 -3.51 1.00
N LEU A 67 -14.82 -4.32 0.88
CA LEU A 67 -14.89 -5.67 0.32
C LEU A 67 -15.23 -6.76 1.35
N LYS A 68 -15.50 -6.40 2.61
CA LYS A 68 -15.85 -7.36 3.65
C LYS A 68 -17.08 -8.19 3.24
N GLY A 69 -16.98 -9.50 3.38
CA GLY A 69 -18.06 -10.44 3.03
C GLY A 69 -18.16 -10.79 1.54
N THR A 70 -17.32 -10.22 0.67
CA THR A 70 -17.33 -10.52 -0.77
C THR A 70 -16.45 -11.72 -1.16
N GLY A 71 -15.70 -12.30 -0.22
CA GLY A 71 -14.68 -13.31 -0.50
C GLY A 71 -13.39 -12.75 -1.13
N VAL A 72 -13.25 -11.42 -1.21
CA VAL A 72 -12.05 -10.74 -1.69
C VAL A 72 -11.30 -10.15 -0.51
N THR A 73 -10.04 -10.54 -0.31
CA THR A 73 -9.16 -9.96 0.71
C THR A 73 -8.21 -8.91 0.14
N VAL A 74 -7.83 -7.93 0.95
CA VAL A 74 -6.95 -6.84 0.54
C VAL A 74 -5.90 -6.61 1.62
N ASN A 75 -4.63 -6.81 1.31
CA ASN A 75 -3.54 -6.59 2.25
C ASN A 75 -2.43 -5.76 1.61
N SER A 76 -1.56 -5.21 2.45
CA SER A 76 -0.36 -4.51 2.02
C SER A 76 0.88 -5.13 2.64
N LEU A 77 2.05 -4.87 2.05
CA LEU A 77 3.31 -5.39 2.57
C LEU A 77 4.50 -4.46 2.33
N HIS A 78 5.61 -4.72 3.01
CA HIS A 78 6.94 -4.28 2.63
C HIS A 78 7.78 -5.48 2.16
N PRO A 79 8.46 -5.39 1.00
CA PRO A 79 9.28 -6.50 0.49
C PRO A 79 10.70 -6.56 1.12
N GLY A 80 10.99 -5.72 2.12
CA GLY A 80 12.35 -5.52 2.61
C GLY A 80 13.17 -4.53 1.77
N LEU A 81 14.43 -4.35 2.14
CA LEU A 81 15.42 -3.60 1.37
C LEU A 81 15.90 -4.45 0.19
N VAL A 82 15.21 -4.41 -0.95
CA VAL A 82 15.55 -5.24 -2.13
C VAL A 82 16.52 -4.52 -3.05
N ARG A 83 17.57 -5.22 -3.52
CA ARG A 83 18.58 -4.76 -4.48
C ARG A 83 17.98 -4.53 -5.87
N THR A 84 17.27 -3.41 -6.02
CA THR A 84 16.56 -3.00 -7.24
C THR A 84 16.95 -1.57 -7.65
N PRO A 85 16.71 -1.14 -8.89
CA PRO A 85 16.99 0.23 -9.33
C PRO A 85 16.00 1.28 -8.78
N ILE A 86 15.29 1.01 -7.68
CA ILE A 86 14.23 1.87 -7.14
C ILE A 86 14.71 3.28 -6.74
N ALA A 87 15.98 3.42 -6.35
CA ALA A 87 16.62 4.69 -6.00
C ALA A 87 17.53 5.23 -7.13
N SER A 88 17.33 4.83 -8.38
CA SER A 88 18.24 5.19 -9.49
C SER A 88 18.15 6.65 -9.91
N HIS A 89 17.10 7.37 -9.51
CA HIS A 89 16.88 8.80 -9.83
C HIS A 89 17.05 9.71 -8.60
N GLY A 90 17.44 10.98 -8.82
CA GLY A 90 17.73 11.96 -7.75
C GLY A 90 19.22 12.28 -7.56
N SER A 91 19.53 12.93 -6.44
CA SER A 91 20.88 13.40 -6.06
C SER A 91 21.84 12.23 -5.73
N LEU A 92 23.12 12.37 -6.07
CA LEU A 92 24.13 11.31 -5.95
C LEU A 92 24.30 10.75 -4.52
N ALA A 93 24.38 11.62 -3.50
CA ALA A 93 24.69 11.18 -2.13
C ALA A 93 23.64 10.20 -1.54
N PRO A 94 22.32 10.50 -1.55
CA PRO A 94 21.30 9.53 -1.13
C PRO A 94 21.32 8.22 -1.91
N LYS A 95 21.66 8.24 -3.21
CA LYS A 95 21.79 7.02 -4.01
C LYS A 95 22.92 6.16 -3.51
N VAL A 96 24.11 6.74 -3.32
CA VAL A 96 25.28 6.03 -2.82
C VAL A 96 24.94 5.37 -1.48
N VAL A 97 24.36 6.12 -0.55
CA VAL A 97 23.93 5.59 0.75
C VAL A 97 22.95 4.42 0.59
N PHE A 98 21.90 4.58 -0.21
CA PHE A 98 20.90 3.52 -0.42
C PHE A 98 21.50 2.28 -1.05
N TYR A 99 22.28 2.42 -2.13
CA TYR A 99 22.86 1.30 -2.85
C TYR A 99 23.96 0.60 -2.04
N THR A 100 24.75 1.33 -1.25
CA THR A 100 25.70 0.73 -0.31
C THR A 100 24.97 -0.08 0.76
N ALA A 101 23.91 0.47 1.36
CA ALA A 101 23.10 -0.27 2.33
C ALA A 101 22.43 -1.51 1.72
N ALA A 102 21.85 -1.37 0.52
CA ALA A 102 21.23 -2.48 -0.20
C ALA A 102 22.24 -3.54 -0.63
N TYR A 103 23.47 -3.15 -0.97
CA TYR A 103 24.54 -4.09 -1.27
C TYR A 103 24.97 -4.88 -0.03
N LEU A 104 25.14 -4.22 1.12
CA LEU A 104 25.62 -4.85 2.35
C LEU A 104 24.56 -5.67 3.09
N LYS A 105 23.30 -5.22 3.08
CA LYS A 105 22.22 -5.78 3.92
C LYS A 105 20.94 -6.05 3.14
N GLY A 106 20.93 -5.83 1.84
CA GLY A 106 19.72 -5.94 1.03
C GLY A 106 19.45 -7.35 0.54
N LYS A 107 18.16 -7.63 0.40
CA LYS A 107 17.61 -8.86 -0.15
C LYS A 107 17.82 -8.91 -1.67
N SER A 108 17.97 -10.12 -2.18
CA SER A 108 17.74 -10.42 -3.60
C SER A 108 16.27 -10.23 -3.96
N SER A 109 15.96 -10.10 -5.25
CA SER A 109 14.56 -10.06 -5.72
C SER A 109 13.78 -11.32 -5.34
N PHE A 110 14.44 -12.48 -5.28
CA PHE A 110 13.84 -13.75 -4.87
C PHE A 110 13.42 -13.71 -3.39
N GLU A 111 14.29 -13.23 -2.51
CA GLU A 111 14.00 -13.09 -1.08
C GLU A 111 12.95 -11.99 -0.83
N GLY A 112 13.02 -10.87 -1.56
CA GLY A 112 12.05 -9.78 -1.43
C GLY A 112 10.65 -10.14 -1.92
N ALA A 113 10.52 -11.11 -2.82
CA ALA A 113 9.22 -11.57 -3.32
C ALA A 113 8.47 -12.48 -2.33
N GLN A 114 9.15 -13.04 -1.31
CA GLN A 114 8.58 -14.08 -0.44
C GLN A 114 7.30 -13.63 0.27
N THR A 115 7.27 -12.40 0.79
CA THR A 115 6.06 -11.88 1.46
C THR A 115 4.90 -11.73 0.49
N THR A 116 5.16 -11.24 -0.74
CA THR A 116 4.13 -11.11 -1.79
C THR A 116 3.59 -12.48 -2.19
N ILE A 117 4.48 -13.45 -2.41
CA ILE A 117 4.11 -14.82 -2.78
C ILE A 117 3.27 -15.44 -1.66
N ARG A 118 3.71 -15.33 -0.41
CA ARG A 118 2.96 -15.85 0.75
C ARG A 118 1.56 -15.27 0.81
N LEU A 119 1.41 -13.95 0.71
CA LEU A 119 0.08 -13.32 0.69
C LEU A 119 -0.79 -13.83 -0.46
N ALA A 120 -0.19 -14.15 -1.60
CA ALA A 120 -0.92 -14.63 -2.77
C ALA A 120 -1.41 -16.07 -2.63
N VAL A 121 -0.62 -16.97 -2.00
CA VAL A 121 -0.86 -18.42 -2.11
C VAL A 121 -1.05 -19.15 -0.78
N ASP A 122 -0.71 -18.55 0.36
CA ASP A 122 -0.80 -19.23 1.67
C ASP A 122 -2.26 -19.42 2.08
N PRO A 123 -2.78 -20.67 2.21
CA PRO A 123 -4.16 -20.92 2.59
C PRO A 123 -4.49 -20.41 4.00
N SER A 124 -3.51 -20.34 4.91
CA SER A 124 -3.73 -19.84 6.27
C SER A 124 -4.11 -18.35 6.32
N LEU A 125 -3.91 -17.62 5.21
CA LEU A 125 -4.22 -16.20 5.08
C LEU A 125 -5.48 -15.91 4.27
N GLU A 126 -6.29 -16.94 3.96
CA GLU A 126 -7.48 -16.81 3.11
C GLU A 126 -8.47 -15.76 3.59
N GLU A 127 -8.68 -15.65 4.91
CA GLU A 127 -9.57 -14.67 5.52
C GLU A 127 -8.85 -13.40 6.02
N THR A 128 -7.52 -13.35 5.91
CA THR A 128 -6.75 -12.19 6.39
C THR A 128 -6.95 -11.02 5.46
N THR A 129 -7.42 -9.88 5.96
CA THR A 129 -7.69 -8.67 5.17
C THR A 129 -7.46 -7.42 6.00
N GLY A 130 -7.07 -6.32 5.36
CA GLY A 130 -6.80 -5.03 6.00
C GLY A 130 -5.44 -4.94 6.70
N GLU A 131 -4.58 -5.95 6.57
CA GLU A 131 -3.30 -6.00 7.30
C GLU A 131 -2.12 -5.43 6.51
N TYR A 132 -1.06 -5.10 7.25
CA TYR A 132 0.25 -4.73 6.72
C TYR A 132 1.29 -5.77 7.14
N PHE A 133 1.97 -6.37 6.16
CA PHE A 133 2.93 -7.44 6.35
C PHE A 133 4.38 -6.97 6.18
N ASP A 134 5.25 -7.54 7.00
CA ASP A 134 6.70 -7.42 6.89
C ASP A 134 7.34 -8.76 7.27
N GLU A 135 8.40 -9.15 6.57
CA GLU A 135 9.07 -10.44 6.80
C GLU A 135 8.11 -11.65 6.85
N CYS A 136 7.17 -11.72 5.90
CA CYS A 136 6.17 -12.79 5.79
C CYS A 136 5.21 -12.92 6.98
N ALA A 137 5.11 -11.93 7.87
CA ALA A 137 4.18 -11.92 9.00
C ALA A 137 3.45 -10.57 9.11
N PRO A 138 2.28 -10.50 9.78
CA PRO A 138 1.69 -9.22 10.13
C PRO A 138 2.69 -8.40 10.96
N ALA A 139 2.99 -7.18 10.52
CA ALA A 139 4.00 -6.38 11.17
C ALA A 139 3.53 -5.99 12.59
N ALA A 140 4.43 -5.97 13.57
CA ALA A 140 4.07 -5.48 14.90
C ALA A 140 3.67 -3.99 14.84
N GLU A 141 2.82 -3.55 15.77
CA GLU A 141 2.29 -2.17 15.79
C GLU A 141 3.37 -1.08 15.74
N ARG A 142 4.52 -1.31 16.39
CA ARG A 142 5.65 -0.37 16.37
C ARG A 142 6.27 -0.12 14.99
N TYR A 143 6.01 -1.00 14.02
CA TYR A 143 6.45 -0.89 12.63
C TYR A 143 5.33 -0.38 11.71
N ARG A 144 4.24 0.14 12.29
CA ARG A 144 3.11 0.70 11.57
C ARG A 144 3.02 2.20 11.86
N ASN A 145 2.67 2.99 10.86
CA ASN A 145 2.41 4.42 11.08
C ASN A 145 1.15 4.59 11.96
N PRO A 146 1.17 5.39 13.04
CA PRO A 146 -0.01 5.60 13.89
C PRO A 146 -1.24 6.12 13.15
N GLN A 147 -1.06 6.86 12.05
CA GLN A 147 -2.17 7.34 11.20
C GLN A 147 -3.02 6.21 10.61
N LEU A 148 -2.52 4.96 10.54
CA LEU A 148 -3.30 3.82 10.05
C LEU A 148 -4.52 3.48 10.92
N LYS A 149 -4.52 3.92 12.19
CA LYS A 149 -5.65 3.76 13.12
C LYS A 149 -6.70 4.86 13.00
N ASP A 150 -6.39 5.95 12.30
CA ASP A 150 -7.29 7.07 12.14
C ASP A 150 -8.32 6.76 11.04
N ARG A 151 -9.54 6.47 11.48
CA ARG A 151 -10.68 6.15 10.62
C ARG A 151 -11.05 7.28 9.67
N ALA A 152 -10.92 8.53 10.13
CA ALA A 152 -11.21 9.69 9.30
C ALA A 152 -10.18 9.85 8.18
N LEU A 153 -8.90 9.58 8.47
CA LEU A 153 -7.85 9.60 7.45
C LEU A 153 -7.99 8.44 6.45
N VAL A 154 -8.34 7.24 6.91
CA VAL A 154 -8.64 6.10 6.01
C VAL A 154 -9.73 6.50 5.02
N GLU A 155 -10.83 7.05 5.53
CA GLU A 155 -11.97 7.46 4.72
C GLU A 155 -11.64 8.64 3.80
N GLU A 156 -10.92 9.65 4.29
CA GLU A 156 -10.48 10.79 3.48
C GLU A 156 -9.60 10.32 2.31
N VAL A 157 -8.57 9.50 2.58
CA VAL A 157 -7.66 9.00 1.56
C VAL A 157 -8.42 8.18 0.53
N PHE A 158 -9.33 7.30 0.96
CA PHE A 158 -10.11 6.47 0.05
C PHE A 158 -11.00 7.32 -0.87
N ARG A 159 -11.84 8.18 -0.27
CA ARG A 159 -12.76 9.06 -0.99
C ARG A 159 -12.05 10.01 -1.95
N VAL A 160 -10.95 10.63 -1.49
CA VAL A 160 -10.14 11.51 -2.34
C VAL A 160 -9.49 10.73 -3.48
N SER A 161 -9.01 9.50 -3.24
CA SER A 161 -8.44 8.65 -4.29
C SER A 161 -9.45 8.37 -5.39
N LEU A 162 -10.69 8.01 -5.04
CA LEU A 162 -11.78 7.82 -6.00
C LEU A 162 -12.06 9.10 -6.80
N LYS A 163 -12.20 10.23 -6.12
CA LYS A 163 -12.41 11.55 -6.75
C LYS A 163 -11.32 11.89 -7.76
N LEU A 164 -10.05 11.63 -7.44
CA LEU A 164 -8.91 11.97 -8.31
C LEU A 164 -8.88 11.14 -9.60
N VAL A 165 -9.46 9.95 -9.60
CA VAL A 165 -9.56 9.08 -10.78
C VAL A 165 -10.96 9.12 -11.43
N ASN A 166 -11.79 10.11 -11.05
CA ASN A 166 -13.18 10.26 -11.52
C ASN A 166 -14.02 8.99 -11.34
N PHE A 167 -13.85 8.32 -10.20
CA PHE A 167 -14.66 7.18 -9.78
C PHE A 167 -15.55 7.60 -8.62
N ASP A 168 -16.79 7.15 -8.60
CA ASP A 168 -17.74 7.48 -7.53
C ASP A 168 -18.04 6.27 -6.63
N GLU A 169 -18.54 6.55 -5.42
CA GLU A 169 -18.89 5.49 -4.47
C GLU A 169 -20.11 4.67 -4.90
N LYS A 170 -21.01 5.21 -5.73
CA LYS A 170 -22.17 4.46 -6.21
C LYS A 170 -21.73 3.37 -7.18
N GLN A 171 -20.75 3.66 -8.03
CA GLN A 171 -20.09 2.71 -8.91
C GLN A 171 -19.39 1.64 -8.07
N LEU A 172 -18.66 2.03 -7.01
CA LEU A 172 -18.05 1.05 -6.12
C LEU A 172 -19.09 0.18 -5.43
N ASN A 173 -20.13 0.79 -4.85
CA ASN A 173 -21.19 0.07 -4.15
C ASN A 173 -22.00 -0.83 -5.07
N SER A 174 -22.23 -0.43 -6.33
CA SER A 174 -22.83 -1.31 -7.33
C SER A 174 -21.99 -2.56 -7.56
N ILE A 175 -20.66 -2.43 -7.47
CA ILE A 175 -19.75 -3.57 -7.65
C ILE A 175 -19.68 -4.42 -6.39
N VAL A 176 -19.61 -3.79 -5.21
CA VAL A 176 -19.49 -4.48 -3.92
C VAL A 176 -20.81 -5.16 -3.53
N CYS A 177 -21.94 -4.49 -3.69
CA CYS A 177 -23.26 -4.94 -3.23
C CYS A 177 -24.07 -5.71 -4.28
N ALA A 178 -23.65 -5.78 -5.54
CA ALA A 178 -24.28 -6.69 -6.51
C ALA A 178 -24.10 -8.13 -6.04
N GLN A 179 -25.21 -8.76 -5.64
CA GLN A 179 -25.30 -10.19 -5.34
C GLN A 179 -25.34 -10.99 -6.65
#